data_AF-A0A4Y8AVZ3-F1
#
_entry.id   AF-A0A4Y8AVZ3-F1
#
_cell.length_a   1.000
_cell.length_b   1.000
_cell.length_c   1.000
_cell.angle_alpha   90.00
_cell.angle_beta   90.00
_cell.angle_gamma   90.00
#
_symmetry.space_group_name_H-M   'P 1'
#
loop_
_entity.id
_entity.type
_entity.pdbx_description
1 polymer ?
#
loop_
_entity_poly.entity_id
_entity_poly.type
_entity_poly.pdbx_seq_one_letter_code
_entity_poly.pdbx_strand_id
1 'polypeptide(L)'
;MRIPKLILGVLSGLLISSFNPQLNVYEEVLDIENISKPQTDWEGIIFSSYDRNGGNNDGFAGTYSKLRLENGNSVLAETTGAGYVSRIWFTHSEHKKDGLLELKGEHIKIYIDDKITPAIDIPLEQTFEGTEPGFPLGLVVKGLGGWYYNVPIPFANYCRIEVEGDGVKFYQVNFQKYTGDKIVQSYRSREVKKTKQLLEILGENLLNGFEKKSDSTNEILMNIPAEGKEVLEIENEIGQINRLSIETAPDNLESLLKSQLKIYWDDQKQPSINVPVHMFFTISNEENLQHSLYAGYKDGKLFNKLPMPFSKKARIEIVAADKDLKLKVSYSISKQTYATENYLTTFYNEELPANNTDKPFLWLDAKGEGQYIGTFLMTEAKTHGEEYLPVWLEGDEVFVCDGEMRIHGTGTEDYFNCGWYGVVGRLNKSGSFPLHGFPEYEMNEIGKASAYRWHLLDPIPFKDTIQVTVEHGTNNTIEANYKSVAFYYLKKN
;
A
#
# COMPACT_ATOMS: atom_id res chain seq x y z
N MET A 1 41.56 -13.75 -74.79
CA MET A 1 41.14 -14.84 -73.89
C MET A 1 41.21 -14.32 -72.45
N ARG A 2 40.11 -14.46 -71.70
CA ARG A 2 39.82 -13.79 -70.41
C ARG A 2 40.75 -14.23 -69.27
N ILE A 3 41.08 -13.30 -68.37
CA ILE A 3 41.33 -13.56 -66.94
C ILE A 3 40.67 -12.42 -66.15
N PRO A 4 39.73 -12.68 -65.21
CA PRO A 4 39.20 -11.65 -64.33
C PRO A 4 40.04 -11.55 -63.04
N LYS A 5 40.31 -10.33 -62.59
CA LYS A 5 40.81 -10.07 -61.22
C LYS A 5 39.62 -9.98 -60.28
N LEU A 6 39.64 -10.84 -59.27
CA LEU A 6 38.70 -10.90 -58.16
C LEU A 6 38.91 -9.68 -57.25
N ILE A 7 37.86 -8.87 -57.03
CA ILE A 7 37.85 -7.83 -55.99
C ILE A 7 37.25 -8.47 -54.73
N LEU A 8 38.06 -8.53 -53.68
CA LEU A 8 37.66 -8.98 -52.35
C LEU A 8 36.91 -7.84 -51.66
N GLY A 9 35.59 -7.94 -51.55
CA GLY A 9 34.78 -7.03 -50.73
C GLY A 9 34.73 -7.52 -49.28
N VAL A 10 35.33 -6.79 -48.36
CA VAL A 10 35.17 -7.00 -46.91
C VAL A 10 33.86 -6.32 -46.50
N LEU A 11 32.82 -7.10 -46.20
CA LEU A 11 31.64 -6.63 -45.48
C LEU A 11 31.97 -6.66 -43.98
N SER A 12 32.30 -5.50 -43.42
CA SER A 12 32.30 -5.28 -41.97
C SER A 12 30.87 -4.97 -41.53
N GLY A 13 30.14 -6.00 -41.07
CA GLY A 13 28.86 -5.81 -40.38
C GLY A 13 29.12 -5.25 -38.98
N LEU A 14 28.71 -4.00 -38.73
CA LEU A 14 28.57 -3.48 -37.37
C LEU A 14 27.34 -4.13 -36.73
N LEU A 15 27.57 -5.10 -35.85
CA LEU A 15 26.61 -5.50 -34.83
C LEU A 15 26.62 -4.41 -33.74
N ILE A 16 25.68 -3.47 -33.81
CA ILE A 16 25.33 -2.67 -32.65
C ILE A 16 24.51 -3.58 -31.75
N SER A 17 25.16 -4.24 -30.79
CA SER A 17 24.44 -4.80 -29.66
C SER A 17 23.82 -3.63 -28.90
N SER A 18 22.51 -3.46 -28.99
CA SER A 18 21.78 -2.60 -28.06
C SER A 18 22.03 -3.14 -26.67
N PHE A 19 22.86 -2.44 -25.89
CA PHE A 19 22.93 -2.65 -24.45
C PHE A 19 21.53 -2.36 -23.91
N ASN A 20 20.75 -3.39 -23.57
CA ASN A 20 19.61 -3.19 -22.69
C ASN A 20 20.19 -2.86 -21.31
N PRO A 21 20.05 -1.62 -20.80
CA PRO A 21 20.52 -1.32 -19.45
C PRO A 21 19.74 -2.19 -18.47
N GLN A 22 20.44 -2.80 -17.51
CA GLN A 22 19.79 -3.50 -16.40
C GLN A 22 18.91 -2.53 -15.63
N LEU A 23 17.68 -2.94 -15.30
CA LEU A 23 16.73 -2.14 -14.53
C LEU A 23 17.26 -1.95 -13.11
N ASN A 24 17.39 -0.69 -12.70
CA ASN A 24 17.72 -0.32 -11.33
C ASN A 24 16.43 -0.09 -10.55
N VAL A 25 16.01 -1.08 -9.76
CA VAL A 25 14.76 -1.02 -8.96
C VAL A 25 14.71 0.22 -8.08
N TYR A 26 15.84 0.63 -7.49
CA TYR A 26 15.87 1.83 -6.65
C TYR A 26 15.47 3.10 -7.41
N GLU A 27 15.82 3.21 -8.69
CA GLU A 27 15.41 4.36 -9.51
C GLU A 27 13.93 4.27 -9.93
N GLU A 28 13.40 3.06 -10.13
CA GLU A 28 12.00 2.83 -10.52
C GLU A 28 11.01 3.10 -9.38
N VAL A 29 11.33 2.66 -8.16
CA VAL A 29 10.43 2.78 -6.98
C VAL A 29 10.52 4.13 -6.27
N LEU A 30 11.56 4.93 -6.57
CA LEU A 30 11.74 6.28 -6.04
C LEU A 30 10.87 7.34 -6.73
N ASP A 31 10.33 7.03 -7.91
CA ASP A 31 9.45 7.95 -8.63
C ASP A 31 8.04 7.88 -8.04
N ILE A 32 7.71 8.79 -7.12
CA ILE A 32 6.36 8.84 -6.51
C ILE A 32 5.27 9.17 -7.54
N GLU A 33 5.63 9.79 -8.68
CA GLU A 33 4.70 9.95 -9.81
C GLU A 33 4.38 8.63 -10.51
N ASN A 34 5.17 7.59 -10.23
CA ASN A 34 5.00 6.25 -10.76
C ASN A 34 3.82 5.53 -10.07
N ILE A 35 3.31 5.99 -8.92
CA ILE A 35 2.12 5.34 -8.30
C ILE A 35 0.87 5.47 -9.20
N SER A 36 0.77 6.54 -9.99
CA SER A 36 -0.28 6.70 -11.02
C SER A 36 0.10 6.15 -12.38
N LYS A 37 1.36 5.77 -12.57
CA LYS A 37 1.81 5.15 -13.80
C LYS A 37 1.52 3.66 -13.70
N PRO A 38 0.79 3.09 -14.66
CA PRO A 38 0.42 1.69 -14.59
C PRO A 38 1.67 0.81 -14.58
N GLN A 39 1.81 -0.03 -13.56
CA GLN A 39 2.83 -1.07 -13.50
C GLN A 39 2.27 -2.36 -14.10
N THR A 40 2.24 -2.44 -15.43
CA THR A 40 1.64 -3.59 -16.14
C THR A 40 2.57 -4.79 -16.23
N ASP A 41 3.82 -4.60 -15.85
CA ASP A 41 4.92 -5.52 -16.08
C ASP A 41 5.45 -6.14 -14.79
N TRP A 42 4.70 -6.09 -13.69
CA TRP A 42 4.95 -6.92 -12.52
C TRP A 42 3.68 -7.52 -11.92
N GLU A 43 3.84 -8.45 -10.98
CA GLU A 43 2.81 -9.06 -10.16
C GLU A 43 3.24 -8.97 -8.69
N GLY A 44 2.33 -8.47 -7.84
CA GLY A 44 2.52 -8.48 -6.39
C GLY A 44 2.10 -9.84 -5.82
N ILE A 45 2.98 -10.50 -5.07
CA ILE A 45 2.68 -11.76 -4.38
C ILE A 45 3.11 -11.71 -2.91
N ILE A 46 2.53 -12.57 -2.08
CA ILE A 46 2.90 -12.71 -0.66
C ILE A 46 3.23 -14.15 -0.29
N PHE A 47 4.17 -14.31 0.64
CA PHE A 47 4.31 -15.49 1.48
C PHE A 47 3.98 -15.08 2.91
N SER A 48 3.04 -15.75 3.53
CA SER A 48 2.61 -15.44 4.89
C SER A 48 2.40 -16.71 5.72
N SER A 49 2.20 -16.54 7.02
CA SER A 49 1.93 -17.60 7.97
C SER A 49 0.45 -18.03 8.03
N TYR A 50 -0.37 -17.62 7.06
CA TYR A 50 -1.82 -17.86 7.05
C TYR A 50 -2.20 -19.33 7.19
N ASP A 51 -3.36 -19.57 7.81
CA ASP A 51 -3.94 -20.89 7.99
C ASP A 51 -4.49 -21.44 6.67
N ARG A 52 -3.77 -22.42 6.11
CA ARG A 52 -4.15 -23.06 4.85
C ARG A 52 -5.45 -23.88 4.92
N ASN A 53 -6.00 -24.08 6.12
CA ASN A 53 -7.32 -24.69 6.32
C ASN A 53 -8.45 -23.66 6.50
N GLY A 54 -8.15 -22.36 6.43
CA GLY A 54 -9.11 -21.27 6.66
C GLY A 54 -9.48 -21.07 8.13
N GLY A 55 -8.66 -21.55 9.07
CA GLY A 55 -8.83 -21.26 10.50
C GLY A 55 -8.21 -19.93 10.89
N ASN A 56 -7.88 -19.79 12.19
CA ASN A 56 -7.15 -18.63 12.74
C ASN A 56 -5.75 -19.00 13.20
N ASN A 57 -5.14 -20.06 12.66
CA ASN A 57 -3.81 -20.50 13.06
C ASN A 57 -2.72 -19.83 12.21
N ASP A 58 -2.80 -18.51 12.08
CA ASP A 58 -1.97 -17.68 11.19
C ASP A 58 -0.58 -17.40 11.75
N GLY A 59 -0.21 -18.11 12.83
CA GLY A 59 1.07 -17.97 13.51
C GLY A 59 1.09 -18.58 14.90
N PHE A 60 -0.08 -18.77 15.54
CA PHE A 60 -0.19 -19.23 16.93
C PHE A 60 0.54 -20.55 17.21
N ALA A 61 0.25 -21.60 16.42
CA ALA A 61 0.91 -22.90 16.59
C ALA A 61 2.23 -23.02 15.81
N GLY A 62 2.51 -22.10 14.88
CA GLY A 62 3.69 -22.15 14.01
C GLY A 62 3.57 -23.10 12.81
N THR A 63 2.41 -23.74 12.60
CA THR A 63 2.19 -24.80 11.59
C THR A 63 2.49 -24.33 10.17
N TYR A 64 2.09 -23.10 9.83
CA TYR A 64 2.26 -22.52 8.50
C TYR A 64 3.33 -21.41 8.46
N SER A 65 4.03 -21.23 9.58
CA SER A 65 5.01 -20.17 9.81
C SER A 65 6.36 -20.41 9.11
N LYS A 66 6.39 -21.30 8.12
CA LYS A 66 7.50 -21.56 7.20
C LYS A 66 7.03 -22.40 6.01
N LEU A 67 7.76 -22.33 4.91
CA LEU A 67 7.67 -23.27 3.78
C LEU A 67 8.29 -24.62 4.13
N ARG A 68 9.44 -24.59 4.79
CA ARG A 68 10.19 -25.77 5.26
C ARG A 68 11.24 -25.37 6.29
N LEU A 69 11.76 -26.37 7.00
CA LEU A 69 12.98 -26.24 7.80
C LEU A 69 14.18 -26.74 6.96
N GLU A 70 15.21 -25.92 6.82
CA GLU A 70 16.42 -26.25 6.06
C GLU A 70 17.65 -25.94 6.91
N ASN A 71 18.45 -26.96 7.23
CA ASN A 71 19.65 -26.83 8.07
C ASN A 71 19.42 -26.14 9.43
N GLY A 72 18.22 -26.30 10.01
CA GLY A 72 17.84 -25.65 11.27
C GLY A 72 17.29 -24.24 11.14
N ASN A 73 17.11 -23.72 9.92
CA ASN A 73 16.50 -22.41 9.64
C ASN A 73 15.10 -22.57 9.06
N SER A 74 14.19 -21.69 9.42
CA SER A 74 12.86 -21.56 8.82
C SER A 74 12.97 -20.84 7.48
N VAL A 75 12.71 -21.54 6.37
CA VAL A 75 12.56 -20.91 5.05
C VAL A 75 11.17 -20.29 4.98
N LEU A 76 11.08 -18.97 4.89
CA LEU A 76 9.81 -18.22 4.93
C LEU A 76 9.26 -17.93 3.55
N ALA A 77 10.14 -17.62 2.61
CA ALA A 77 9.76 -17.29 1.25
C ALA A 77 10.83 -17.75 0.26
N GLU A 78 10.40 -18.16 -0.92
CA GLU A 78 11.28 -18.58 -2.01
C GLU A 78 10.59 -18.37 -3.35
N THR A 79 11.23 -17.63 -4.26
CA THR A 79 10.71 -17.41 -5.62
C THR A 79 11.83 -17.32 -6.64
N THR A 80 11.51 -17.71 -7.87
CA THR A 80 12.34 -17.53 -9.07
C THR A 80 11.83 -16.37 -9.94
N GLY A 81 12.61 -15.98 -10.95
CA GLY A 81 12.32 -14.86 -11.85
C GLY A 81 12.89 -13.53 -11.32
N ALA A 82 12.81 -12.49 -12.14
CA ALA A 82 13.27 -11.16 -11.78
C ALA A 82 12.25 -10.46 -10.87
N GLY A 83 12.72 -9.71 -9.87
CA GLY A 83 11.83 -9.01 -8.95
C GLY A 83 12.56 -8.29 -7.83
N TYR A 84 11.81 -7.87 -6.82
CA TYR A 84 12.36 -7.40 -5.55
C TYR A 84 11.45 -7.75 -4.38
N VAL A 85 12.06 -7.91 -3.20
CA VAL A 85 11.32 -7.95 -1.92
C VAL A 85 10.83 -6.54 -1.65
N SER A 86 9.52 -6.35 -1.54
CA SER A 86 8.92 -5.01 -1.40
C SER A 86 8.58 -4.67 0.05
N ARG A 87 8.22 -5.68 0.86
CA ARG A 87 7.90 -5.53 2.27
C ARG A 87 8.21 -6.82 3.02
N ILE A 88 8.75 -6.68 4.22
CA ILE A 88 8.77 -7.75 5.23
C ILE A 88 8.11 -7.22 6.49
N TRP A 89 7.17 -7.99 7.03
CA TRP A 89 6.50 -7.71 8.29
C TRP A 89 6.56 -8.94 9.21
N PHE A 90 6.72 -8.66 10.49
CA PHE A 90 6.60 -9.60 11.59
C PHE A 90 5.83 -8.92 12.73
N THR A 91 5.22 -9.74 13.57
CA THR A 91 4.82 -9.31 14.91
C THR A 91 5.37 -10.25 15.98
N HIS A 92 5.15 -9.90 17.24
CA HIS A 92 5.69 -10.66 18.37
C HIS A 92 5.24 -12.13 18.33
N SER A 93 6.08 -13.05 18.79
CA SER A 93 5.74 -14.48 18.88
C SER A 93 4.84 -14.80 20.08
N GLU A 94 4.92 -14.01 21.14
CA GLU A 94 4.15 -14.18 22.37
C GLU A 94 3.42 -12.89 22.77
N HIS A 95 2.15 -13.01 23.16
CA HIS A 95 1.30 -11.89 23.61
C HIS A 95 1.90 -11.09 24.80
N LYS A 96 2.74 -11.73 25.64
CA LYS A 96 3.15 -11.20 26.96
C LYS A 96 4.65 -10.93 27.11
N LYS A 97 5.45 -11.20 26.08
CA LYS A 97 6.90 -10.97 26.10
C LYS A 97 7.34 -10.18 24.88
N ASP A 98 8.41 -9.40 25.05
CA ASP A 98 9.07 -8.70 23.96
C ASP A 98 9.93 -9.69 23.15
N GLY A 99 9.99 -9.49 21.84
CA GLY A 99 10.69 -10.37 20.90
C GLY A 99 9.82 -10.78 19.70
N LEU A 100 10.43 -10.90 18.53
CA LEU A 100 9.76 -11.39 17.31
C LEU A 100 9.67 -12.91 17.26
N LEU A 101 10.60 -13.58 17.96
CA LEU A 101 10.80 -15.02 17.95
C LEU A 101 11.09 -15.52 19.37
N GLU A 102 11.36 -16.80 19.52
CA GLU A 102 11.64 -17.42 20.83
C GLU A 102 13.00 -16.99 21.40
N LEU A 103 13.95 -16.51 20.57
CA LEU A 103 15.28 -16.08 20.99
C LEU A 103 15.62 -14.69 20.45
N LYS A 104 16.37 -13.92 21.24
CA LYS A 104 16.88 -12.61 20.81
C LYS A 104 18.12 -12.79 19.93
N GLY A 105 18.13 -12.12 18.79
CA GLY A 105 19.30 -12.05 17.91
C GLY A 105 19.42 -13.20 16.90
N GLU A 106 18.33 -13.92 16.62
CA GLU A 106 18.26 -14.83 15.47
C GLU A 106 18.43 -14.04 14.17
N HIS A 107 19.22 -14.56 13.24
CA HIS A 107 19.50 -13.84 11.99
C HIS A 107 18.40 -14.06 10.95
N ILE A 108 18.07 -12.99 10.22
CA ILE A 108 17.42 -13.09 8.92
C ILE A 108 18.50 -13.22 7.83
N LYS A 109 18.31 -14.20 6.95
CA LYS A 109 19.22 -14.51 5.84
C LYS A 109 18.48 -14.39 4.52
N ILE A 110 18.97 -13.52 3.64
CA ILE A 110 18.38 -13.31 2.30
C ILE A 110 19.40 -13.71 1.24
N TYR A 111 19.09 -14.77 0.52
CA TYR A 111 19.87 -15.31 -0.58
C TYR A 111 19.35 -14.73 -1.89
N ILE A 112 20.27 -14.24 -2.72
CA ILE A 112 19.96 -13.55 -3.96
C ILE A 112 20.68 -14.24 -5.11
N ASP A 113 19.91 -14.63 -6.13
CA ASP A 113 20.33 -15.38 -7.30
C ASP A 113 21.02 -16.71 -6.92
N ASP A 114 21.94 -17.21 -7.75
CA ASP A 114 22.61 -18.51 -7.57
C ASP A 114 23.70 -18.51 -6.47
N LYS A 115 23.64 -17.57 -5.51
CA LYS A 115 24.65 -17.44 -4.46
C LYS A 115 24.32 -18.31 -3.25
N ILE A 116 25.27 -19.15 -2.86
CA ILE A 116 25.19 -19.98 -1.65
C ILE A 116 25.41 -19.21 -0.35
N THR A 117 25.98 -18.00 -0.41
CA THR A 117 26.15 -17.12 0.74
C THR A 117 25.06 -16.07 0.74
N PRO A 118 24.36 -15.85 1.87
CA PRO A 118 23.32 -14.83 1.94
C PRO A 118 23.90 -13.44 1.67
N ALA A 119 23.18 -12.62 0.91
CA ALA A 119 23.55 -11.23 0.64
C ALA A 119 23.23 -10.31 1.85
N ILE A 120 22.29 -10.73 2.68
CA ILE A 120 21.95 -10.11 3.97
C ILE A 120 21.94 -11.23 5.01
N ASP A 121 22.73 -11.06 6.07
CA ASP A 121 22.80 -11.97 7.22
C ASP A 121 23.05 -11.11 8.46
N ILE A 122 21.97 -10.76 9.16
CA ILE A 122 21.98 -9.87 10.33
C ILE A 122 20.88 -10.27 11.32
N PRO A 123 21.01 -9.92 12.61
CA PRO A 123 19.93 -10.10 13.58
C PRO A 123 18.62 -9.50 13.08
N LEU A 124 17.55 -10.29 13.12
CA LEU A 124 16.23 -9.92 12.59
C LEU A 124 15.76 -8.59 13.19
N GLU A 125 15.87 -8.41 14.50
CA GLU A 125 15.42 -7.22 15.19
C GLU A 125 16.14 -5.96 14.70
N GLN A 126 17.43 -6.04 14.37
CA GLN A 126 18.22 -4.90 13.90
C GLN A 126 17.72 -4.34 12.56
N THR A 127 17.07 -5.18 11.74
CA THR A 127 16.46 -4.73 10.47
C THR A 127 15.31 -3.75 10.69
N PHE A 128 14.78 -3.66 11.92
CA PHE A 128 13.63 -2.84 12.29
C PHE A 128 13.97 -1.58 13.11
N GLU A 129 15.24 -1.38 13.48
CA GLU A 129 15.65 -0.31 14.41
C GLU A 129 16.02 1.02 13.71
N GLY A 130 16.13 1.03 12.38
CA GLY A 130 16.51 2.23 11.63
C GLY A 130 17.99 2.64 11.74
N THR A 131 18.80 1.83 12.43
CA THR A 131 20.24 2.10 12.71
C THR A 131 21.18 1.23 11.88
N GLU A 132 20.67 0.13 11.32
CA GLU A 132 21.44 -0.77 10.48
C GLU A 132 21.68 -0.15 9.08
N PRO A 133 22.92 -0.16 8.54
CA PRO A 133 23.19 0.31 7.20
C PRO A 133 22.28 -0.32 6.14
N GLY A 134 21.61 0.50 5.32
CA GLY A 134 20.66 0.05 4.30
C GLY A 134 19.21 -0.11 4.78
N PHE A 135 18.96 0.10 6.07
CA PHE A 135 17.64 0.06 6.70
C PHE A 135 17.35 1.41 7.38
N PRO A 136 17.22 2.51 6.62
CA PRO A 136 17.04 3.84 7.21
C PRO A 136 15.63 4.02 7.78
N LEU A 137 15.51 4.92 8.78
CA LEU A 137 14.22 5.38 9.28
C LEU A 137 13.32 5.86 8.14
N GLY A 138 12.01 5.67 8.30
CA GLY A 138 11.00 6.00 7.27
C GLY A 138 10.69 4.83 6.35
N LEU A 139 11.69 4.03 5.99
CA LEU A 139 11.50 2.72 5.33
C LEU A 139 11.33 1.57 6.32
N VAL A 140 11.68 1.82 7.58
CA VAL A 140 11.70 0.85 8.66
C VAL A 140 10.88 1.42 9.81
N VAL A 141 9.94 0.63 10.32
CA VAL A 141 9.03 1.07 11.37
C VAL A 141 8.73 -0.07 12.33
N LYS A 142 8.72 0.28 13.61
CA LYS A 142 8.22 -0.52 14.71
C LYS A 142 7.17 0.30 15.44
N GLY A 143 5.94 -0.19 15.47
CA GLY A 143 4.83 0.59 16.02
C GLY A 143 3.54 -0.21 16.04
N LEU A 144 2.67 0.11 17.01
CA LEU A 144 1.36 -0.53 17.17
C LEU A 144 1.44 -2.08 17.13
N GLY A 145 2.51 -2.63 17.70
CA GLY A 145 2.77 -4.07 17.77
C GLY A 145 3.38 -4.72 16.53
N GLY A 146 3.35 -4.08 15.37
CA GLY A 146 3.98 -4.58 14.14
C GLY A 146 5.41 -4.08 13.93
N TRP A 147 6.23 -4.90 13.28
CA TRP A 147 7.61 -4.62 12.90
C TRP A 147 7.73 -4.88 11.41
N TYR A 148 7.97 -3.84 10.62
CA TYR A 148 8.08 -4.00 9.19
C TYR A 148 9.12 -3.07 8.58
N TYR A 149 9.56 -3.44 7.38
CA TYR A 149 10.27 -2.55 6.51
C TYR A 149 9.82 -2.69 5.07
N ASN A 150 9.93 -1.59 4.31
CA ASN A 150 9.69 -1.54 2.88
C ASN A 150 10.99 -1.30 2.08
N VAL A 151 12.13 -1.73 2.61
CA VAL A 151 13.42 -1.65 1.93
C VAL A 151 13.42 -2.57 0.70
N PRO A 152 13.55 -2.04 -0.54
CA PRO A 152 13.57 -2.87 -1.74
C PRO A 152 14.85 -3.70 -1.84
N ILE A 153 14.70 -5.02 -2.01
CA ILE A 153 15.81 -5.96 -2.18
C ILE A 153 15.69 -6.64 -3.54
N PRO A 154 16.31 -6.10 -4.60
CA PRO A 154 16.18 -6.61 -5.97
C PRO A 154 16.97 -7.90 -6.23
N PHE A 155 16.45 -8.73 -7.13
CA PHE A 155 17.07 -9.98 -7.59
C PHE A 155 16.74 -10.21 -9.07
N ALA A 156 17.66 -10.85 -9.79
CA ALA A 156 17.51 -11.09 -11.22
C ALA A 156 16.82 -12.42 -11.51
N ASN A 157 17.10 -13.46 -10.72
CA ASN A 157 16.66 -14.82 -11.04
C ASN A 157 16.04 -15.56 -9.85
N TYR A 158 16.47 -15.28 -8.63
CA TYR A 158 16.06 -16.05 -7.45
C TYR A 158 16.19 -15.23 -6.17
N CYS A 159 15.25 -15.43 -5.25
CA CYS A 159 15.32 -14.92 -3.88
C CYS A 159 14.78 -15.97 -2.91
N ARG A 160 15.52 -16.19 -1.82
CA ARG A 160 15.09 -17.00 -0.68
C ARG A 160 15.34 -16.25 0.62
N ILE A 161 14.35 -16.27 1.50
CA ILE A 161 14.40 -15.65 2.82
C ILE A 161 14.28 -16.72 3.88
N GLU A 162 15.26 -16.74 4.77
CA GLU A 162 15.34 -17.62 5.92
C GLU A 162 15.43 -16.82 7.21
N VAL A 163 14.97 -17.43 8.29
CA VAL A 163 15.25 -16.98 9.65
C VAL A 163 15.84 -18.15 10.42
N GLU A 164 16.89 -17.89 11.19
CA GLU A 164 17.51 -18.91 12.04
C GLU A 164 16.51 -19.49 13.04
N GLY A 165 16.57 -20.80 13.23
CA GLY A 165 15.69 -21.50 14.16
C GLY A 165 14.32 -21.88 13.57
N ASP A 166 13.54 -22.54 14.43
CA ASP A 166 12.19 -23.04 14.13
C ASP A 166 11.09 -22.19 14.80
N GLY A 167 11.47 -21.10 15.49
CA GLY A 167 10.60 -20.30 16.35
C GLY A 167 9.71 -19.27 15.65
N VAL A 168 9.74 -19.19 14.31
CA VAL A 168 8.91 -18.23 13.55
C VAL A 168 7.43 -18.49 13.76
N LYS A 169 6.68 -17.41 14.03
CA LYS A 169 5.22 -17.39 14.21
C LYS A 169 4.57 -16.58 13.09
N PHE A 170 4.21 -15.33 13.36
CA PHE A 170 3.53 -14.46 12.41
C PHE A 170 4.52 -13.77 11.48
N TYR A 171 4.35 -13.93 10.17
CA TYR A 171 5.17 -13.25 9.18
C TYR A 171 4.40 -12.97 7.89
N GLN A 172 4.84 -11.94 7.17
CA GLN A 172 4.41 -11.61 5.83
C GLN A 172 5.63 -11.11 5.03
N VAL A 173 5.90 -11.74 3.88
CA VAL A 173 6.94 -11.32 2.93
C VAL A 173 6.29 -11.07 1.59
N ASN A 174 6.31 -9.81 1.15
CA ASN A 174 5.78 -9.39 -0.14
C ASN A 174 6.90 -9.28 -1.18
N PHE A 175 6.59 -9.69 -2.40
CA PHE A 175 7.44 -9.53 -3.57
C PHE A 175 6.70 -8.77 -4.66
N GLN A 176 7.46 -8.01 -5.44
CA GLN A 176 7.05 -7.52 -6.75
C GLN A 176 7.87 -8.24 -7.80
N LYS A 177 7.19 -9.07 -8.60
CA LYS A 177 7.81 -9.93 -9.60
C LYS A 177 7.59 -9.39 -10.99
N TYR A 178 8.67 -9.08 -11.71
CA TYR A 178 8.54 -8.63 -13.08
C TYR A 178 8.07 -9.76 -13.99
N THR A 179 7.16 -9.41 -14.90
CA THR A 179 6.69 -10.27 -15.99
C THR A 179 7.52 -10.00 -17.25
N GLY A 180 7.72 -11.02 -18.08
CA GLY A 180 8.50 -10.91 -19.33
C GLY A 180 10.02 -10.93 -19.13
N ASP A 181 10.76 -10.35 -20.07
CA ASP A 181 12.22 -10.50 -20.20
C ASP A 181 13.03 -9.37 -19.52
N LYS A 182 12.48 -8.75 -18.46
CA LYS A 182 13.18 -7.67 -17.73
C LYS A 182 14.45 -8.20 -17.06
N ILE A 183 15.57 -7.52 -17.30
CA ILE A 183 16.85 -7.82 -16.66
C ILE A 183 17.04 -6.86 -15.48
N VAL A 184 16.89 -7.37 -14.26
CA VAL A 184 17.03 -6.58 -13.03
C VAL A 184 18.47 -6.54 -12.55
N GLN A 185 18.92 -5.39 -12.06
CA GLN A 185 20.16 -5.29 -11.31
C GLN A 185 19.96 -5.85 -9.90
N SER A 186 20.50 -7.04 -9.63
CA SER A 186 20.42 -7.66 -8.30
C SER A 186 21.06 -6.81 -7.18
N TYR A 187 20.56 -7.02 -5.97
CA TYR A 187 21.13 -6.50 -4.75
C TYR A 187 22.59 -6.94 -4.62
N ARG A 188 23.50 -5.97 -4.41
CA ARG A 188 24.94 -6.22 -4.26
C ARG A 188 25.41 -6.04 -2.83
N SER A 189 25.13 -4.88 -2.25
CA SER A 189 25.43 -4.55 -0.86
C SER A 189 24.70 -3.26 -0.48
N ARG A 190 24.24 -3.19 0.78
CA ARG A 190 23.71 -1.98 1.43
C ARG A 190 24.73 -0.85 1.56
N GLU A 191 26.02 -1.16 1.47
CA GLU A 191 27.12 -0.19 1.61
C GLU A 191 27.53 0.47 0.29
N VAL A 192 26.93 0.06 -0.83
CA VAL A 192 27.14 0.75 -2.09
C VAL A 192 26.62 2.17 -1.94
N LYS A 193 27.54 3.15 -1.96
CA LYS A 193 27.27 4.57 -1.68
C LYS A 193 26.00 5.11 -2.36
N LYS A 194 25.79 4.78 -3.64
CA LYS A 194 24.61 5.21 -4.40
C LYS A 194 23.32 4.61 -3.84
N THR A 195 23.27 3.30 -3.59
CA THR A 195 22.09 2.62 -3.01
C THR A 195 21.77 3.17 -1.63
N LYS A 196 22.77 3.34 -0.78
CA LYS A 196 22.59 3.95 0.55
C LYS A 196 21.94 5.32 0.47
N GLN A 197 22.46 6.21 -0.39
CA GLN A 197 21.92 7.56 -0.59
C GLN A 197 20.47 7.55 -1.09
N LEU A 198 20.14 6.66 -2.03
CA LEU A 198 18.77 6.54 -2.57
C LEU A 198 17.78 6.09 -1.49
N LEU A 199 18.15 5.12 -0.64
CA LEU A 199 17.32 4.65 0.46
C LEU A 199 17.16 5.71 1.56
N GLU A 200 18.23 6.44 1.89
CA GLU A 200 18.18 7.54 2.86
C GLU A 200 17.23 8.65 2.39
N ILE A 201 17.32 9.06 1.12
CA ILE A 201 16.40 10.04 0.52
C ILE A 201 14.95 9.54 0.59
N LEU A 202 14.71 8.27 0.25
CA LEU A 202 13.36 7.69 0.34
C LEU A 202 12.83 7.71 1.77
N GLY A 203 13.63 7.27 2.73
CA GLY A 203 13.29 7.26 4.15
C GLY A 203 12.97 8.67 4.67
N GLU A 204 13.82 9.65 4.37
CA GLU A 204 13.59 11.05 4.74
C GLU A 204 12.30 11.61 4.12
N ASN A 205 12.04 11.30 2.85
CA ASN A 205 10.84 11.75 2.19
C ASN A 205 9.57 11.10 2.75
N LEU A 206 9.63 9.84 3.18
CA LEU A 206 8.50 9.19 3.83
C LEU A 206 8.19 9.82 5.19
N LEU A 207 9.21 10.20 5.95
CA LEU A 207 9.04 10.84 7.26
C LEU A 207 8.53 12.28 7.16
N ASN A 208 9.07 13.05 6.22
CA ASN A 208 8.80 14.48 6.13
C ASN A 208 7.71 14.82 5.09
N GLY A 209 7.32 13.85 4.27
CA GLY A 209 6.44 14.02 3.13
C GLY A 209 7.19 14.50 1.88
N PHE A 210 6.51 14.37 0.73
CA PHE A 210 7.02 14.84 -0.55
C PHE A 210 6.59 16.28 -0.83
N GLU A 211 7.53 17.14 -1.23
CA GLU A 211 7.23 18.43 -1.86
C GLU A 211 7.43 18.33 -3.37
N LYS A 212 6.34 18.10 -4.10
CA LYS A 212 6.35 18.22 -5.56
C LYS A 212 6.17 19.68 -5.96
N LYS A 213 7.08 20.19 -6.80
CA LYS A 213 6.90 21.51 -7.43
C LYS A 213 5.65 21.45 -8.31
N SER A 214 4.68 22.30 -8.00
CA SER A 214 3.52 22.53 -8.85
C SER A 214 3.80 23.71 -9.79
N ASP A 215 3.20 23.69 -10.97
CA ASP A 215 3.28 24.81 -11.91
C ASP A 215 2.38 25.96 -11.45
N SER A 216 1.26 25.62 -10.81
CA SER A 216 0.37 26.59 -10.19
C SER A 216 -0.42 25.99 -9.03
N THR A 217 -0.85 26.86 -8.13
CA THR A 217 -1.82 26.56 -7.06
C THR A 217 -2.99 27.52 -7.21
N ASN A 218 -4.20 26.99 -7.18
CA ASN A 218 -5.44 27.74 -7.33
C ASN A 218 -6.30 27.58 -6.08
N GLU A 219 -7.08 28.60 -5.76
CA GLU A 219 -8.03 28.59 -4.65
C GLU A 219 -9.38 29.13 -5.14
N ILE A 220 -10.47 28.48 -4.73
CA ILE A 220 -11.83 28.90 -5.02
C ILE A 220 -12.67 28.84 -3.73
N LEU A 221 -13.59 29.78 -3.60
CA LEU A 221 -14.62 29.75 -2.55
C LEU A 221 -15.89 29.12 -3.12
N MET A 222 -16.42 28.12 -2.42
CA MET A 222 -17.71 27.52 -2.71
C MET A 222 -18.69 27.84 -1.59
N ASN A 223 -19.91 28.26 -1.97
CA ASN A 223 -21.01 28.44 -1.04
C ASN A 223 -22.10 27.44 -1.42
N ILE A 224 -22.22 26.36 -0.66
CA ILE A 224 -23.09 25.22 -0.98
C ILE A 224 -24.24 25.22 0.02
N PRO A 225 -25.50 25.47 -0.39
CA PRO A 225 -26.64 25.32 0.49
C PRO A 225 -26.76 23.88 1.01
N ALA A 226 -27.38 23.66 2.16
CA ALA A 226 -27.72 22.32 2.66
C ALA A 226 -28.45 21.49 1.58
N GLU A 227 -28.05 20.23 1.42
CA GLU A 227 -28.51 19.31 0.35
C GLU A 227 -28.24 19.79 -1.10
N GLY A 228 -27.65 20.97 -1.25
CA GLY A 228 -27.24 21.56 -2.51
C GLY A 228 -25.89 21.04 -2.98
N LYS A 229 -25.46 21.49 -4.15
CA LYS A 229 -24.16 21.11 -4.72
C LYS A 229 -23.49 22.27 -5.44
N GLU A 230 -22.17 22.23 -5.46
CA GLU A 230 -21.34 23.15 -6.24
C GLU A 230 -20.29 22.36 -7.03
N VAL A 231 -19.87 22.90 -8.17
CA VAL A 231 -18.98 22.24 -9.11
C VAL A 231 -17.80 23.15 -9.45
N LEU A 232 -16.60 22.58 -9.37
CA LEU A 232 -15.36 23.14 -9.92
C LEU A 232 -14.99 22.36 -11.17
N GLU A 233 -14.86 23.05 -12.29
CA GLU A 233 -14.31 22.49 -13.54
C GLU A 233 -12.91 23.07 -13.76
N ILE A 234 -11.94 22.17 -13.96
CA ILE A 234 -10.54 22.50 -14.25
C ILE A 234 -10.28 22.06 -15.68
N GLU A 235 -10.16 23.01 -16.61
CA GLU A 235 -9.81 22.74 -18.00
C GLU A 235 -8.29 22.86 -18.20
N ASN A 236 -7.66 21.86 -18.80
CA ASN A 236 -6.24 21.88 -19.18
C ASN A 236 -5.96 20.85 -20.30
N GLU A 237 -5.06 21.16 -21.23
CA GLU A 237 -4.76 20.24 -22.35
C GLU A 237 -4.23 18.88 -21.87
N ILE A 238 -3.37 18.83 -20.85
CA ILE A 238 -2.95 17.62 -20.12
C ILE A 238 -2.44 18.07 -18.74
N GLY A 239 -2.96 17.51 -17.65
CA GLY A 239 -2.61 17.96 -16.30
C GLY A 239 -2.64 16.87 -15.24
N GLN A 240 -2.08 17.17 -14.07
CA GLN A 240 -2.15 16.32 -12.88
C GLN A 240 -2.40 17.17 -11.64
N ILE A 241 -3.50 16.91 -10.95
CA ILE A 241 -3.73 17.46 -9.61
C ILE A 241 -2.80 16.69 -8.66
N ASN A 242 -1.88 17.38 -8.01
CA ASN A 242 -0.94 16.78 -7.05
C ASN A 242 -1.38 16.98 -5.60
N ARG A 243 -2.35 17.89 -5.39
CA ARG A 243 -2.97 18.12 -4.10
C ARG A 243 -4.36 18.71 -4.32
N LEU A 244 -5.35 18.13 -3.67
CA LEU A 244 -6.66 18.73 -3.44
C LEU A 244 -6.78 18.99 -1.94
N SER A 245 -7.19 20.20 -1.54
CA SER A 245 -7.48 20.53 -0.13
C SER A 245 -8.81 21.24 0.02
N ILE A 246 -9.47 21.00 1.16
CA ILE A 246 -10.73 21.65 1.52
C ILE A 246 -10.60 22.18 2.94
N GLU A 247 -10.88 23.47 3.09
CA GLU A 247 -10.93 24.17 4.36
C GLU A 247 -12.37 24.65 4.61
N THR A 248 -12.81 24.55 5.85
CA THR A 248 -14.13 25.00 6.32
C THR A 248 -14.01 25.56 7.73
N ALA A 249 -15.02 26.30 8.18
CA ALA A 249 -15.11 26.69 9.59
C ALA A 249 -15.26 25.43 10.48
N PRO A 250 -14.65 25.39 11.69
CA PRO A 250 -14.71 24.22 12.57
C PRO A 250 -16.12 23.67 12.80
N ASP A 251 -17.12 24.52 13.05
CA ASP A 251 -18.52 24.12 13.30
C ASP A 251 -19.22 23.46 12.09
N ASN A 252 -18.60 23.52 10.92
CA ASN A 252 -19.05 22.91 9.67
C ASN A 252 -18.25 21.65 9.29
N LEU A 253 -17.21 21.26 10.06
CA LEU A 253 -16.35 20.13 9.71
C LEU A 253 -17.13 18.82 9.70
N GLU A 254 -17.92 18.52 10.72
CA GLU A 254 -18.75 17.31 10.77
C GLU A 254 -19.68 17.19 9.54
N SER A 255 -20.34 18.28 9.15
CA SER A 255 -21.24 18.34 7.99
C SER A 255 -20.47 18.16 6.69
N LEU A 256 -19.28 18.77 6.57
CA LEU A 256 -18.39 18.55 5.44
C LEU A 256 -17.93 17.09 5.35
N LEU A 257 -17.55 16.46 6.47
CA LEU A 257 -17.11 15.06 6.50
C LEU A 257 -18.21 14.11 5.99
N LYS A 258 -19.48 14.36 6.34
CA LYS A 258 -20.66 13.62 5.87
C LYS A 258 -21.06 13.91 4.42
N SER A 259 -20.59 15.02 3.85
CA SER A 259 -20.95 15.46 2.49
C SER A 259 -20.38 14.52 1.43
N GLN A 260 -20.99 14.51 0.24
CA GLN A 260 -20.56 13.64 -0.85
C GLN A 260 -19.54 14.35 -1.76
N LEU A 261 -18.43 13.69 -2.06
CA LEU A 261 -17.46 14.11 -3.07
C LEU A 261 -17.61 13.27 -4.33
N LYS A 262 -17.69 13.94 -5.48
CA LYS A 262 -17.62 13.31 -6.79
C LYS A 262 -16.54 13.91 -7.65
N ILE A 263 -15.71 13.08 -8.27
CA ILE A 263 -14.71 13.53 -9.24
C ILE A 263 -14.86 12.75 -10.55
N TYR A 264 -14.89 13.51 -11.64
CA TYR A 264 -15.00 13.01 -13.01
C TYR A 264 -13.76 13.40 -13.78
N TRP A 265 -13.22 12.46 -14.55
CA TRP A 265 -12.06 12.70 -15.40
C TRP A 265 -12.49 12.84 -16.86
N ASP A 266 -12.00 13.89 -17.50
CA ASP A 266 -12.27 14.25 -18.88
C ASP A 266 -13.78 14.26 -19.21
N ASP A 267 -14.19 13.42 -20.16
CA ASP A 267 -15.57 13.31 -20.64
C ASP A 267 -16.33 12.13 -20.01
N GLN A 268 -15.79 11.54 -18.92
CA GLN A 268 -16.47 10.43 -18.24
C GLN A 268 -17.83 10.87 -17.69
N LYS A 269 -18.87 10.09 -18.02
CA LYS A 269 -20.24 10.35 -17.55
C LYS A 269 -20.46 9.92 -16.10
N GLN A 270 -19.79 8.84 -15.69
CA GLN A 270 -19.82 8.35 -14.32
C GLN A 270 -18.60 8.91 -13.57
N PRO A 271 -18.76 9.27 -12.29
CA PRO A 271 -17.64 9.70 -11.48
C PRO A 271 -16.72 8.50 -11.21
N SER A 272 -15.41 8.71 -11.36
CA SER A 272 -14.41 7.71 -10.93
C SER A 272 -14.22 7.73 -9.42
N ILE A 273 -14.54 8.86 -8.78
CA ILE A 273 -14.58 8.98 -7.32
C ILE A 273 -15.97 9.41 -6.91
N ASN A 274 -16.66 8.63 -6.08
CA ASN A 274 -18.00 8.96 -5.57
C ASN A 274 -18.14 8.41 -4.16
N VAL A 275 -17.70 9.19 -3.17
CA VAL A 275 -17.58 8.75 -1.79
C VAL A 275 -17.91 9.88 -0.82
N PRO A 276 -18.28 9.57 0.44
CA PRO A 276 -18.29 10.58 1.49
C PRO A 276 -16.91 11.26 1.60
N VAL A 277 -16.90 12.57 1.86
CA VAL A 277 -15.67 13.38 1.95
C VAL A 277 -14.69 12.75 2.93
N HIS A 278 -15.16 12.32 4.11
CA HIS A 278 -14.28 11.72 5.12
C HIS A 278 -13.55 10.46 4.64
N MET A 279 -14.18 9.66 3.76
CA MET A 279 -13.56 8.46 3.19
C MET A 279 -12.43 8.84 2.22
N PHE A 280 -12.64 9.82 1.33
CA PHE A 280 -11.61 10.25 0.37
C PHE A 280 -10.38 10.88 1.05
N PHE A 281 -10.59 11.57 2.17
CA PHE A 281 -9.54 12.22 2.95
C PHE A 281 -9.02 11.38 4.12
N THR A 282 -9.46 10.11 4.23
CA THR A 282 -9.05 9.15 5.27
C THR A 282 -9.19 9.70 6.70
N ILE A 283 -10.35 10.29 6.99
CA ILE A 283 -10.72 10.82 8.32
C ILE A 283 -11.85 9.97 8.89
N SER A 284 -11.66 9.47 10.10
CA SER A 284 -12.68 8.68 10.80
C SER A 284 -13.82 9.56 11.29
N ASN A 285 -13.48 10.64 12.01
CA ASN A 285 -14.42 11.60 12.59
C ASN A 285 -13.68 12.90 12.95
N GLU A 286 -14.41 13.91 13.41
CA GLU A 286 -13.85 15.22 13.77
C GLU A 286 -13.01 15.23 15.06
N GLU A 287 -13.11 14.19 15.88
CA GLU A 287 -12.33 14.03 17.11
C GLU A 287 -10.97 13.35 16.83
N ASN A 288 -10.89 12.58 15.75
CA ASN A 288 -9.71 11.81 15.33
C ASN A 288 -9.07 12.40 14.05
N LEU A 289 -8.72 13.68 14.09
CA LEU A 289 -8.04 14.38 12.99
C LEU A 289 -6.56 14.00 12.93
N GLN A 290 -6.22 13.15 11.97
CA GLN A 290 -4.87 12.64 11.74
C GLN A 290 -4.49 12.79 10.27
N HIS A 291 -3.24 12.44 9.93
CA HIS A 291 -2.83 12.36 8.55
C HIS A 291 -1.84 11.23 8.27
N SER A 292 -1.97 10.70 7.06
CA SER A 292 -1.00 9.85 6.40
C SER A 292 -0.12 10.69 5.48
N LEU A 293 0.73 10.02 4.70
CA LEU A 293 1.50 10.63 3.63
C LEU A 293 0.62 11.29 2.56
N TYR A 294 -0.43 10.59 2.11
CA TYR A 294 -1.24 11.00 0.97
C TYR A 294 -2.50 11.73 1.36
N ALA A 295 -3.15 11.37 2.45
CA ALA A 295 -4.43 11.95 2.84
C ALA A 295 -4.52 12.21 4.33
N GLY A 296 -5.36 13.18 4.72
CA GLY A 296 -5.66 13.46 6.11
C GLY A 296 -6.06 14.90 6.35
N TYR A 297 -5.89 15.35 7.60
CA TYR A 297 -6.16 16.69 8.06
C TYR A 297 -4.89 17.32 8.63
N LYS A 298 -4.51 18.49 8.10
CA LYS A 298 -3.34 19.25 8.56
C LYS A 298 -3.53 20.74 8.31
N ASP A 299 -3.10 21.56 9.27
CA ASP A 299 -3.14 23.03 9.19
C ASP A 299 -4.53 23.60 8.87
N GLY A 300 -5.58 23.00 9.45
CA GLY A 300 -6.98 23.43 9.24
C GLY A 300 -7.64 22.89 7.97
N LYS A 301 -6.97 22.01 7.21
CA LYS A 301 -7.41 21.56 5.88
C LYS A 301 -7.44 20.05 5.78
N LEU A 302 -8.54 19.53 5.24
CA LEU A 302 -8.54 18.20 4.63
C LEU A 302 -7.64 18.26 3.40
N PHE A 303 -6.83 17.24 3.16
CA PHE A 303 -5.97 17.16 1.98
C PHE A 303 -5.86 15.74 1.44
N ASN A 304 -5.77 15.61 0.12
CA ASN A 304 -5.38 14.39 -0.58
C ASN A 304 -4.34 14.75 -1.64
N LYS A 305 -3.22 14.02 -1.65
CA LYS A 305 -2.03 14.20 -2.49
C LYS A 305 -1.78 13.04 -3.44
N LEU A 306 -2.71 12.07 -3.54
CA LEU A 306 -2.63 11.06 -4.57
C LEU A 306 -2.58 11.75 -5.94
N PRO A 307 -1.65 11.37 -6.83
CA PRO A 307 -1.63 11.92 -8.18
C PRO A 307 -2.97 11.71 -8.89
N MET A 308 -3.56 12.78 -9.39
CA MET A 308 -4.85 12.76 -10.06
C MET A 308 -4.69 13.28 -11.50
N PRO A 309 -4.17 12.44 -12.42
CA PRO A 309 -3.93 12.83 -13.79
C PRO A 309 -5.23 12.97 -14.59
N PHE A 310 -5.24 13.86 -15.58
CA PHE A 310 -6.35 14.06 -16.51
C PHE A 310 -5.85 14.60 -17.86
N SER A 311 -6.57 14.30 -18.95
CA SER A 311 -6.13 14.61 -20.33
C SER A 311 -6.90 15.76 -20.99
N LYS A 312 -7.94 16.29 -20.36
CA LYS A 312 -8.73 17.41 -20.87
C LYS A 312 -9.32 18.25 -19.75
N LYS A 313 -9.92 17.59 -18.77
CA LYS A 313 -10.53 18.28 -17.63
C LYS A 313 -10.69 17.40 -16.41
N ALA A 314 -10.75 18.04 -15.25
CA ALA A 314 -11.24 17.43 -14.02
C ALA A 314 -12.46 18.19 -13.54
N ARG A 315 -13.54 17.47 -13.20
CA ARG A 315 -14.75 18.06 -12.61
C ARG A 315 -14.92 17.54 -11.19
N ILE A 316 -14.88 18.44 -10.22
CA ILE A 316 -15.03 18.15 -8.79
C ILE A 316 -16.39 18.70 -8.34
N GLU A 317 -17.29 17.82 -7.94
CA GLU A 317 -18.62 18.15 -7.41
C GLU A 317 -18.65 17.81 -5.91
N ILE A 318 -19.09 18.76 -5.08
CA ILE A 318 -19.36 18.54 -3.66
C ILE A 318 -20.84 18.74 -3.42
N VAL A 319 -21.49 17.76 -2.80
CA VAL A 319 -22.91 17.83 -2.40
C VAL A 319 -22.96 17.92 -0.88
N ALA A 320 -23.45 19.04 -0.35
CA ALA A 320 -23.55 19.26 1.09
C ALA A 320 -24.55 18.27 1.72
N ALA A 321 -24.23 17.75 2.90
CA ALA A 321 -25.09 16.81 3.60
C ALA A 321 -26.33 17.52 4.19
N ASP A 322 -26.14 18.33 5.23
CA ASP A 322 -27.22 18.79 6.11
C ASP A 322 -27.13 20.27 6.54
N LYS A 323 -26.02 20.95 6.25
CA LYS A 323 -25.82 22.37 6.55
C LYS A 323 -25.31 23.14 5.34
N ASP A 324 -25.54 24.46 5.36
CA ASP A 324 -24.88 25.38 4.44
C ASP A 324 -23.36 25.36 4.67
N LEU A 325 -22.60 25.06 3.61
CA LEU A 325 -21.15 25.00 3.64
C LEU A 325 -20.53 26.20 2.94
N LYS A 326 -19.54 26.80 3.61
CA LYS A 326 -18.62 27.78 3.01
C LYS A 326 -17.25 27.15 2.98
N LEU A 327 -16.83 26.72 1.80
CA LEU A 327 -15.61 25.96 1.62
C LEU A 327 -14.58 26.81 0.89
N LYS A 328 -13.33 26.73 1.33
CA LYS A 328 -12.18 27.14 0.52
C LYS A 328 -11.54 25.88 -0.05
N VAL A 329 -11.73 25.66 -1.34
CA VAL A 329 -11.16 24.53 -2.07
C VAL A 329 -9.88 25.00 -2.75
N SER A 330 -8.78 24.32 -2.51
CA SER A 330 -7.50 24.61 -3.17
C SER A 330 -6.95 23.38 -3.87
N TYR A 331 -6.31 23.59 -5.02
CA TYR A 331 -5.65 22.52 -5.74
C TYR A 331 -4.34 22.98 -6.36
N SER A 332 -3.35 22.10 -6.35
CA SER A 332 -2.08 22.30 -7.06
C SER A 332 -2.03 21.42 -8.30
N ILE A 333 -1.60 22.00 -9.41
CA ILE A 333 -1.52 21.32 -10.70
C ILE A 333 -0.09 21.39 -11.24
N SER A 334 0.37 20.29 -11.81
CA SER A 334 1.55 20.26 -12.66
C SER A 334 1.19 19.74 -14.04
N LYS A 335 2.00 20.09 -15.03
CA LYS A 335 2.02 19.37 -16.30
C LYS A 335 2.31 17.90 -16.04
N GLN A 336 1.61 17.04 -16.75
CA GLN A 336 1.87 15.62 -16.68
C GLN A 336 3.20 15.29 -17.38
N THR A 337 4.00 14.43 -16.76
CA THR A 337 5.30 13.99 -17.31
C THR A 337 5.14 12.91 -18.39
N TYR A 338 3.98 12.26 -18.46
CA TYR A 338 3.58 11.26 -19.45
C TYR A 338 2.08 11.40 -19.76
N ALA A 339 1.61 11.03 -20.95
CA ALA A 339 0.18 10.85 -21.16
C ALA A 339 -0.27 9.58 -20.43
N THR A 340 -1.38 9.62 -19.69
CA THR A 340 -1.95 8.42 -19.06
C THR A 340 -3.38 8.22 -19.48
N GLU A 341 -3.74 6.96 -19.62
CA GLU A 341 -5.13 6.51 -19.70
C GLU A 341 -5.62 6.01 -18.33
N ASN A 342 -4.78 6.02 -17.30
CA ASN A 342 -5.10 5.52 -15.97
C ASN A 342 -5.48 6.66 -15.03
N TYR A 343 -6.68 6.59 -14.47
CA TYR A 343 -7.21 7.63 -13.60
C TYR A 343 -7.44 7.12 -12.19
N LEU A 344 -7.23 8.00 -11.20
CA LEU A 344 -7.53 7.69 -9.81
C LEU A 344 -9.03 7.39 -9.67
N THR A 345 -9.34 6.22 -9.17
CA THR A 345 -10.68 5.68 -9.03
C THR A 345 -10.84 5.16 -7.61
N THR A 346 -12.06 5.20 -7.09
CA THR A 346 -12.39 4.63 -5.78
C THR A 346 -13.53 3.62 -5.88
N PHE A 347 -13.47 2.60 -5.04
CA PHE A 347 -14.58 1.70 -4.77
C PHE A 347 -14.98 1.87 -3.31
N TYR A 348 -16.20 2.32 -3.05
CA TYR A 348 -16.74 2.46 -1.70
C TYR A 348 -17.75 1.37 -1.44
N ASN A 349 -17.60 0.69 -0.30
CA ASN A 349 -18.56 -0.31 0.16
C ASN A 349 -18.91 -0.06 1.63
N GLU A 350 -20.16 -0.36 1.98
CA GLU A 350 -20.65 -0.31 3.35
C GLU A 350 -21.59 -1.48 3.63
N GLU A 351 -21.38 -2.14 4.76
CA GLU A 351 -22.23 -3.22 5.28
C GLU A 351 -22.43 -2.97 6.77
N LEU A 352 -23.65 -2.56 7.15
CA LEU A 352 -24.00 -2.08 8.49
C LEU A 352 -25.21 -2.87 9.05
N PRO A 353 -25.03 -4.10 9.58
CA PRO A 353 -23.75 -4.80 9.74
C PRO A 353 -23.42 -5.75 8.57
N ALA A 354 -22.14 -6.08 8.42
CA ALA A 354 -21.69 -7.32 7.81
C ALA A 354 -22.00 -8.48 8.78
N ASN A 355 -22.81 -9.44 8.35
CA ASN A 355 -23.29 -10.54 9.20
C ASN A 355 -23.45 -11.87 8.44
N ASN A 356 -22.97 -11.94 7.20
CA ASN A 356 -23.05 -13.14 6.39
C ASN A 356 -21.81 -14.01 6.63
N THR A 357 -21.98 -15.14 7.31
CA THR A 357 -20.88 -16.06 7.63
C THR A 357 -20.28 -16.77 6.41
N ASP A 358 -21.02 -16.82 5.29
CA ASP A 358 -20.55 -17.46 4.06
C ASP A 358 -19.78 -16.49 3.16
N LYS A 359 -19.67 -15.21 3.53
CA LYS A 359 -19.08 -14.17 2.69
C LYS A 359 -18.24 -13.17 3.47
N PRO A 360 -16.98 -12.95 3.06
CA PRO A 360 -16.19 -11.85 3.58
C PRO A 360 -16.71 -10.50 3.09
N PHE A 361 -16.35 -9.44 3.81
CA PHE A 361 -16.65 -8.07 3.43
C PHE A 361 -15.86 -7.69 2.16
N LEU A 362 -16.54 -7.07 1.20
CA LEU A 362 -15.91 -6.67 -0.06
C LEU A 362 -15.21 -5.31 0.08
N TRP A 363 -13.89 -5.27 -0.18
CA TRP A 363 -13.11 -4.02 -0.29
C TRP A 363 -13.09 -3.46 -1.70
N LEU A 364 -12.98 -4.33 -2.72
CA LEU A 364 -12.91 -3.93 -4.12
C LEU A 364 -13.42 -5.05 -5.02
N ASP A 365 -14.25 -4.72 -6.00
CA ASP A 365 -14.52 -5.53 -7.19
C ASP A 365 -14.41 -4.63 -8.42
N ALA A 366 -13.36 -4.83 -9.23
CA ALA A 366 -13.10 -4.02 -10.41
C ALA A 366 -12.72 -4.88 -11.61
N LYS A 367 -13.07 -4.37 -12.80
CA LYS A 367 -12.76 -4.94 -14.10
C LYS A 367 -12.00 -3.93 -14.95
N GLY A 368 -11.10 -4.42 -15.79
CA GLY A 368 -10.20 -3.65 -16.64
C GLY A 368 -8.76 -3.74 -16.16
N GLU A 369 -7.89 -2.97 -16.83
CA GLU A 369 -6.47 -2.88 -16.51
C GLU A 369 -6.26 -1.77 -15.49
N GLY A 370 -5.56 -2.06 -14.40
CA GLY A 370 -5.38 -1.08 -13.33
C GLY A 370 -4.38 -1.49 -12.26
N GLN A 371 -4.36 -0.72 -11.18
CA GLN A 371 -3.44 -0.89 -10.08
C GLN A 371 -4.03 -0.43 -8.76
N TYR A 372 -4.15 -1.34 -7.81
CA TYR A 372 -4.56 -1.04 -6.44
C TYR A 372 -3.40 -0.41 -5.66
N ILE A 373 -3.71 0.67 -4.92
CA ILE A 373 -2.70 1.51 -4.24
C ILE A 373 -2.98 1.75 -2.76
N GLY A 374 -4.13 1.32 -2.24
CA GLY A 374 -4.43 1.45 -0.81
C GLY A 374 -5.91 1.40 -0.49
N THR A 375 -6.20 1.34 0.81
CA THR A 375 -7.56 1.34 1.35
C THR A 375 -7.61 2.13 2.65
N PHE A 376 -8.74 2.76 2.91
CA PHE A 376 -9.16 3.21 4.23
C PHE A 376 -10.40 2.41 4.66
N LEU A 377 -10.33 1.83 5.85
CA LEU A 377 -11.34 0.97 6.46
C LEU A 377 -11.81 1.59 7.76
N MET A 378 -13.11 1.56 8.03
CA MET A 378 -13.71 1.88 9.31
C MET A 378 -14.55 0.69 9.76
N THR A 379 -14.32 0.25 10.99
CA THR A 379 -15.03 -0.87 11.60
C THR A 379 -15.59 -0.49 12.96
N GLU A 380 -16.77 -1.00 13.27
CA GLU A 380 -17.41 -0.85 14.57
C GLU A 380 -18.13 -2.15 14.94
N ALA A 381 -17.84 -2.72 16.10
CA ALA A 381 -18.50 -3.96 16.52
C ALA A 381 -18.48 -4.13 18.04
N LYS A 382 -19.27 -5.09 18.52
CA LYS A 382 -19.25 -5.48 19.92
C LYS A 382 -17.90 -6.13 20.25
N THR A 383 -17.26 -5.63 21.30
CA THR A 383 -16.00 -6.21 21.79
C THR A 383 -16.24 -7.46 22.63
N HIS A 384 -15.21 -8.27 22.79
CA HIS A 384 -15.31 -9.59 23.42
C HIS A 384 -14.49 -9.69 24.71
N GLY A 385 -15.07 -10.36 25.71
CA GLY A 385 -14.43 -10.59 27.01
C GLY A 385 -14.34 -9.35 27.90
N GLU A 386 -13.80 -9.53 29.11
CA GLU A 386 -13.59 -8.45 30.08
C GLU A 386 -12.52 -7.43 29.62
N GLU A 387 -11.68 -7.83 28.66
CA GLU A 387 -10.60 -7.01 28.10
C GLU A 387 -11.05 -6.17 26.88
N TYR A 388 -12.33 -6.23 26.50
CA TYR A 388 -12.91 -5.51 25.34
C TYR A 388 -12.11 -5.75 24.05
N LEU A 389 -11.86 -7.03 23.71
CA LEU A 389 -11.06 -7.41 22.55
C LEU A 389 -11.79 -7.19 21.21
N PRO A 390 -11.13 -6.58 20.21
CA PRO A 390 -11.68 -6.38 18.87
C PRO A 390 -11.48 -7.56 17.93
N VAL A 391 -12.04 -8.73 18.27
CA VAL A 391 -11.83 -9.98 17.50
C VAL A 391 -12.35 -9.95 16.05
N TRP A 392 -13.10 -8.92 15.64
CA TRP A 392 -13.43 -8.71 14.22
C TRP A 392 -12.19 -8.32 13.40
N LEU A 393 -11.12 -7.86 14.04
CA LEU A 393 -9.84 -7.56 13.38
C LEU A 393 -9.01 -8.81 13.07
N GLU A 394 -9.37 -10.00 13.56
CA GLU A 394 -8.68 -11.25 13.20
C GLU A 394 -8.89 -11.66 11.74
N GLY A 395 -9.79 -11.00 11.01
CA GLY A 395 -10.15 -11.44 9.67
C GLY A 395 -9.05 -11.25 8.63
N ASP A 396 -8.78 -12.29 7.87
CA ASP A 396 -7.77 -12.29 6.81
C ASP A 396 -8.24 -11.53 5.56
N GLU A 397 -7.34 -10.77 4.96
CA GLU A 397 -7.53 -10.19 3.63
C GLU A 397 -7.08 -11.13 2.51
N VAL A 398 -7.84 -11.14 1.42
CA VAL A 398 -7.52 -11.93 0.22
C VAL A 398 -7.61 -11.05 -1.01
N PHE A 399 -6.59 -11.13 -1.88
CA PHE A 399 -6.57 -10.47 -3.19
C PHE A 399 -6.54 -11.54 -4.28
N VAL A 400 -7.61 -11.57 -5.08
CA VAL A 400 -7.71 -12.36 -6.31
C VAL A 400 -7.55 -11.41 -7.49
N CYS A 401 -6.45 -11.55 -8.23
CA CYS A 401 -6.14 -10.73 -9.39
C CYS A 401 -6.09 -11.63 -10.63
N ASP A 402 -6.81 -11.26 -11.68
CA ASP A 402 -6.85 -11.97 -12.97
C ASP A 402 -7.17 -13.47 -12.83
N GLY A 403 -8.01 -13.82 -11.86
CA GLY A 403 -8.41 -15.20 -11.55
C GLY A 403 -7.46 -15.97 -10.64
N GLU A 404 -6.36 -15.37 -10.19
CA GLU A 404 -5.37 -16.00 -9.30
C GLU A 404 -5.32 -15.32 -7.93
N MET A 405 -5.31 -16.13 -6.87
CA MET A 405 -5.07 -15.62 -5.50
C MET A 405 -3.60 -15.24 -5.38
N ARG A 406 -3.32 -13.94 -5.25
CA ARG A 406 -1.96 -13.40 -5.16
C ARG A 406 -1.55 -13.01 -3.74
N ILE A 407 -2.54 -12.66 -2.91
CA ILE A 407 -2.32 -12.26 -1.51
C ILE A 407 -3.33 -12.98 -0.62
N HIS A 408 -2.82 -13.56 0.46
CA HIS A 408 -3.58 -14.02 1.61
C HIS A 408 -2.87 -13.51 2.87
N GLY A 409 -3.58 -12.70 3.65
CA GLY A 409 -3.10 -12.13 4.90
C GLY A 409 -3.17 -13.08 6.08
N THR A 410 -3.07 -12.50 7.28
CA THR A 410 -3.03 -13.20 8.57
C THR A 410 -3.86 -12.53 9.67
N GLY A 411 -4.56 -11.45 9.32
CA GLY A 411 -5.32 -10.61 10.23
C GLY A 411 -5.47 -9.19 9.68
N THR A 412 -6.58 -8.52 10.01
CA THR A 412 -6.86 -7.16 9.52
C THR A 412 -5.83 -6.19 10.08
N GLU A 413 -5.45 -6.30 11.36
CA GLU A 413 -4.41 -5.45 11.94
C GLU A 413 -3.03 -5.73 11.34
N ASP A 414 -2.75 -6.98 10.97
CA ASP A 414 -1.50 -7.41 10.36
C ASP A 414 -1.34 -6.81 8.95
N TYR A 415 -2.43 -6.81 8.16
CA TYR A 415 -2.49 -6.11 6.87
C TYR A 415 -2.13 -4.63 7.03
N PHE A 416 -2.64 -3.99 8.08
CA PHE A 416 -2.34 -2.59 8.40
C PHE A 416 -1.00 -2.43 9.15
N ASN A 417 -0.05 -3.36 9.02
CA ASN A 417 1.29 -3.32 9.62
C ASN A 417 1.33 -3.20 11.16
N CYS A 418 0.21 -3.46 11.83
CA CYS A 418 0.14 -3.49 13.28
C CYS A 418 0.32 -4.93 13.76
N GLY A 419 -0.06 -5.23 14.99
CA GLY A 419 -0.12 -6.60 15.49
C GLY A 419 -0.47 -6.65 16.96
N TRP A 420 -1.05 -7.76 17.40
CA TRP A 420 -1.45 -7.98 18.80
C TRP A 420 -2.28 -6.83 19.37
N TYR A 421 -3.50 -6.74 18.91
CA TYR A 421 -4.46 -5.78 19.45
C TYR A 421 -4.77 -6.05 20.94
N GLY A 422 -5.22 -5.02 21.65
CA GLY A 422 -5.59 -5.11 23.07
C GLY A 422 -4.41 -5.21 24.06
N VAL A 423 -3.17 -5.35 23.56
CA VAL A 423 -1.97 -5.49 24.41
C VAL A 423 -1.32 -4.13 24.68
N VAL A 424 -1.09 -3.82 25.95
CA VAL A 424 -0.40 -2.58 26.35
C VAL A 424 0.96 -2.45 25.66
N GLY A 425 1.16 -1.36 24.92
CA GLY A 425 2.39 -1.09 24.18
C GLY A 425 2.40 -1.64 22.76
N ARG A 426 1.31 -2.28 22.31
CA ARG A 426 1.10 -2.78 20.95
C ARG A 426 -0.05 -2.02 20.30
N LEU A 427 -0.97 -2.68 19.59
CA LEU A 427 -2.18 -2.02 19.09
C LEU A 427 -3.22 -1.92 20.21
N ASN A 428 -3.09 -0.90 21.06
CA ASN A 428 -4.04 -0.64 22.15
C ASN A 428 -4.46 0.83 22.26
N LYS A 429 -4.13 1.62 21.23
CA LYS A 429 -4.48 3.04 21.09
C LYS A 429 -4.29 3.47 19.63
N SER A 430 -4.88 4.61 19.27
CA SER A 430 -4.69 5.20 17.94
C SER A 430 -3.21 5.50 17.65
N GLY A 431 -2.84 5.39 16.37
CA GLY A 431 -1.52 5.78 15.88
C GLY A 431 -1.52 5.89 14.35
N SER A 432 -0.64 6.74 13.83
CA SER A 432 -0.53 7.01 12.39
C SER A 432 0.93 7.07 11.98
N PHE A 433 1.25 6.42 10.86
CA PHE A 433 2.53 6.42 10.19
C PHE A 433 2.34 6.83 8.73
N PRO A 434 3.40 7.24 8.01
CA PRO A 434 3.23 7.75 6.65
C PRO A 434 2.43 6.84 5.71
N LEU A 435 2.67 5.53 5.75
CA LEU A 435 2.05 4.56 4.83
C LEU A 435 0.94 3.71 5.45
N HIS A 436 0.73 3.75 6.76
CA HIS A 436 -0.34 2.97 7.41
C HIS A 436 -0.69 3.54 8.79
N GLY A 437 -1.78 3.06 9.39
CA GLY A 437 -2.04 3.27 10.80
C GLY A 437 -3.49 3.02 11.18
N PHE A 438 -3.77 3.13 12.48
CA PHE A 438 -5.10 3.14 13.07
C PHE A 438 -5.41 4.53 13.64
N PRO A 439 -5.86 5.51 12.84
CA PRO A 439 -6.18 6.86 13.33
C PRO A 439 -7.27 6.89 14.42
N GLU A 440 -8.17 5.90 14.44
CA GLU A 440 -9.16 5.71 15.49
C GLU A 440 -9.01 4.27 16.01
N TYR A 441 -8.85 4.14 17.32
CA TYR A 441 -8.85 2.85 18.03
C TYR A 441 -9.42 3.09 19.42
N GLU A 442 -10.71 2.82 19.57
CA GLU A 442 -11.48 3.05 20.78
C GLU A 442 -12.14 1.74 21.19
N MET A 443 -11.77 1.18 22.36
CA MET A 443 -12.28 -0.11 22.82
C MET A 443 -13.09 0.07 24.10
N ASN A 444 -14.41 -0.11 23.98
CA ASN A 444 -15.39 -0.18 25.06
C ASN A 444 -16.41 -1.29 24.72
N GLU A 445 -17.64 -1.28 25.22
CA GLU A 445 -18.68 -2.27 24.85
C GLU A 445 -18.87 -2.38 23.31
N ILE A 446 -18.88 -1.24 22.63
CA ILE A 446 -18.84 -1.14 21.17
C ILE A 446 -17.51 -0.48 20.80
N GLY A 447 -16.60 -1.27 20.24
CA GLY A 447 -15.30 -0.77 19.83
C GLY A 447 -15.34 -0.23 18.41
N LYS A 448 -14.48 0.76 18.15
CA LYS A 448 -14.30 1.40 16.84
C LYS A 448 -12.83 1.33 16.45
N ALA A 449 -12.57 0.89 15.23
CA ALA A 449 -11.25 0.85 14.67
C ALA A 449 -11.29 1.30 13.22
N SER A 450 -10.58 2.39 12.92
CA SER A 450 -10.41 2.87 11.56
C SER A 450 -8.93 2.80 11.19
N ALA A 451 -8.62 2.31 10.00
CA ALA A 451 -7.27 2.01 9.55
C ALA A 451 -7.03 2.37 8.07
N TYR A 452 -5.81 2.74 7.72
CA TYR A 452 -5.39 2.94 6.33
C TYR A 452 -4.07 2.21 6.04
N ARG A 453 -3.87 1.84 4.77
CA ARG A 453 -2.58 1.42 4.21
C ARG A 453 -2.43 1.89 2.77
N TRP A 454 -1.24 2.41 2.44
CA TRP A 454 -0.83 2.84 1.12
C TRP A 454 0.25 1.92 0.58
N HIS A 455 -0.02 1.30 -0.56
CA HIS A 455 0.89 0.41 -1.26
C HIS A 455 1.83 1.19 -2.19
N LEU A 456 2.77 1.95 -1.60
CA LEU A 456 3.68 2.80 -2.38
C LEU A 456 4.78 1.99 -3.08
N LEU A 457 5.44 1.10 -2.33
CA LEU A 457 6.57 0.30 -2.82
C LEU A 457 6.12 -1.10 -3.25
N ASP A 458 4.85 -1.41 -3.01
CA ASP A 458 4.21 -2.69 -3.25
C ASP A 458 2.79 -2.56 -3.87
N PRO A 459 2.53 -1.69 -4.85
CA PRO A 459 1.21 -1.58 -5.47
C PRO A 459 0.85 -2.84 -6.27
N ILE A 460 -0.44 -3.12 -6.39
CA ILE A 460 -0.93 -4.43 -6.88
C ILE A 460 -1.63 -4.24 -8.23
N PRO A 461 -0.95 -4.48 -9.36
CA PRO A 461 -1.57 -4.36 -10.67
C PRO A 461 -2.42 -5.58 -11.03
N PHE A 462 -3.38 -5.34 -11.92
CA PHE A 462 -4.28 -6.34 -12.49
C PHE A 462 -4.57 -5.97 -13.95
N LYS A 463 -4.76 -6.97 -14.80
CA LYS A 463 -4.95 -6.78 -16.25
C LYS A 463 -6.41 -6.83 -16.65
N ASP A 464 -7.17 -7.72 -16.02
CA ASP A 464 -8.56 -8.02 -16.37
C ASP A 464 -9.50 -7.78 -15.19
N THR A 465 -9.15 -8.28 -14.00
CA THR A 465 -10.02 -8.20 -12.82
C THR A 465 -9.24 -8.17 -11.53
N ILE A 466 -9.78 -7.49 -10.52
CA ILE A 466 -9.33 -7.62 -9.13
C ILE A 466 -10.55 -7.74 -8.21
N GLN A 467 -10.50 -8.70 -7.30
CA GLN A 467 -11.41 -8.80 -6.17
C GLN A 467 -10.58 -8.82 -4.88
N VAL A 468 -10.95 -7.94 -3.95
CA VAL A 468 -10.30 -7.82 -2.64
C VAL A 468 -11.37 -7.94 -1.57
N THR A 469 -11.15 -8.82 -0.62
CA THR A 469 -12.06 -9.10 0.49
C THR A 469 -11.32 -9.16 1.81
N VAL A 470 -12.03 -8.94 2.91
CA VAL A 470 -11.53 -9.18 4.27
C VAL A 470 -12.58 -9.92 5.08
N GLU A 471 -12.17 -10.89 5.88
CA GLU A 471 -13.10 -11.51 6.80
C GLU A 471 -13.53 -10.52 7.93
N HIS A 472 -14.77 -10.66 8.41
CA HIS A 472 -15.24 -9.91 9.59
C HIS A 472 -15.04 -10.76 10.86
N GLY A 473 -13.77 -10.84 11.28
CA GLY A 473 -13.27 -11.83 12.24
C GLY A 473 -13.12 -13.22 11.62
N THR A 474 -12.44 -14.13 12.32
CA THR A 474 -12.13 -15.49 11.83
C THR A 474 -13.37 -16.14 11.19
N ASN A 475 -13.25 -16.59 9.94
CA ASN A 475 -14.33 -17.26 9.21
C ASN A 475 -15.64 -16.44 9.16
N ASN A 476 -15.56 -15.11 9.15
CA ASN A 476 -16.72 -14.23 9.00
C ASN A 476 -17.74 -14.40 10.15
N THR A 477 -17.27 -14.69 11.36
CA THR A 477 -18.13 -15.06 12.49
C THR A 477 -18.59 -13.89 13.34
N ILE A 478 -18.08 -12.68 13.10
CA ILE A 478 -18.36 -11.51 13.93
C ILE A 478 -19.26 -10.52 13.19
N GLU A 479 -20.46 -10.31 13.72
CA GLU A 479 -21.33 -9.22 13.25
C GLU A 479 -20.67 -7.87 13.53
N ALA A 480 -20.39 -7.11 12.47
CA ALA A 480 -19.64 -5.87 12.57
C ALA A 480 -20.04 -4.88 11.46
N ASN A 481 -20.08 -3.60 11.80
CA ASN A 481 -20.26 -2.53 10.83
C ASN A 481 -18.94 -2.30 10.09
N TYR A 482 -18.95 -2.41 8.77
CA TYR A 482 -17.78 -2.16 7.92
C TYR A 482 -18.10 -1.07 6.90
N LYS A 483 -17.16 -0.12 6.75
CA LYS A 483 -17.13 0.85 5.64
C LYS A 483 -15.72 0.89 5.08
N SER A 484 -15.57 0.82 3.77
CA SER A 484 -14.25 0.93 3.15
C SER A 484 -14.26 1.79 1.90
N VAL A 485 -13.11 2.38 1.62
CA VAL A 485 -12.80 2.91 0.30
C VAL A 485 -11.47 2.35 -0.17
N ALA A 486 -11.50 1.61 -1.28
CA ALA A 486 -10.30 1.21 -2.00
C ALA A 486 -9.92 2.31 -3.00
N PHE A 487 -8.63 2.65 -3.06
CA PHE A 487 -8.04 3.56 -4.02
C PHE A 487 -7.23 2.76 -5.04
N TYR A 488 -7.46 3.04 -6.32
CA TYR A 488 -6.77 2.36 -7.42
C TYR A 488 -6.71 3.27 -8.65
N TYR A 489 -5.75 3.03 -9.53
CA TYR A 489 -5.74 3.62 -10.86
C TYR A 489 -6.37 2.65 -11.84
N LEU A 490 -7.30 3.12 -12.66
CA LEU A 490 -7.97 2.30 -13.66
C LEU A 490 -7.83 2.93 -15.04
N LYS A 491 -7.46 2.10 -16.02
CA LYS A 491 -7.40 2.50 -17.42
C LYS A 491 -8.79 2.85 -17.93
N LYS A 492 -8.87 3.91 -18.74
CA LYS A 492 -10.08 4.31 -19.44
C LYS A 492 -10.57 3.16 -20.32
N ASN A 493 -11.84 2.81 -20.17
CA ASN A 493 -12.55 1.97 -21.14
C ASN A 493 -12.91 2.74 -22.41
#